data_AF-A0A701UZU6-F1
#
_entry.id   AF-A0A701UZU6-F1
#
_cell.length_a   1.000
_cell.length_b   1.000
_cell.length_c   1.000
_cell.angle_alpha   90.00
_cell.angle_beta   90.00
_cell.angle_gamma   90.00
#
_symmetry.space_group_name_H-M   'P 1'
#
loop_
_entity.id
_entity.type
_entity.pdbx_description
1 polymer ?
#
loop_
_entity_poly.entity_id
_entity_poly.type
_entity_poly.pdbx_seq_one_letter_code
_entity_poly.pdbx_strand_id
1 'polypeptide(L)'
;MKSRYLLFFLPLIVAKYTSAATVQPFHSPEESVNSQFYLPPPPGNDDPAFRYDKEAYFRGYAMKNSPRWKQAVEDADVSVENIAKIFSPVVGAKINPKDTPETWNMLQNLLTMGGYYATASAKKYYMRTR
;
A
#
# COMPACT_ATOMS: atom_id res chain seq x y z
N MET A 1 11.48 -64.26 -27.92
CA MET A 1 10.96 -63.43 -26.81
C MET A 1 10.42 -62.13 -27.39
N LYS A 2 9.10 -61.94 -27.41
CA LYS A 2 8.46 -60.71 -27.96
C LYS A 2 8.30 -59.69 -26.84
N SER A 3 9.08 -58.61 -26.87
CA SER A 3 8.93 -57.47 -25.94
C SER A 3 7.74 -56.61 -26.37
N ARG A 4 6.78 -56.38 -25.47
CA ARG A 4 5.63 -55.51 -25.67
C ARG A 4 5.87 -54.26 -24.84
N TYR A 5 6.10 -53.12 -25.47
CA TYR A 5 6.14 -51.83 -24.78
C TYR A 5 4.71 -51.31 -24.60
N LEU A 6 4.25 -51.20 -23.35
CA LEU A 6 3.06 -50.44 -22.99
C LEU A 6 3.43 -48.94 -22.94
N LEU A 7 2.88 -48.15 -23.86
CA LEU A 7 2.91 -46.69 -23.79
C LEU A 7 1.73 -46.21 -22.94
N PHE A 8 2.01 -45.74 -21.72
CA PHE A 8 1.04 -44.99 -20.91
C PHE A 8 1.04 -43.53 -21.37
N PHE A 9 -0.02 -43.11 -22.06
CA PHE A 9 -0.31 -41.70 -22.28
C PHE A 9 -0.97 -41.11 -21.02
N LEU A 10 -0.21 -40.28 -20.29
CA LEU A 10 -0.77 -39.44 -19.23
C LEU A 10 -1.32 -38.15 -19.89
N PRO A 11 -2.62 -37.80 -19.75
CA PRO A 11 -3.11 -36.54 -20.25
C PRO A 11 -2.62 -35.41 -19.33
N LEU A 12 -1.82 -34.48 -19.89
CA LEU A 12 -1.52 -33.20 -19.24
C LEU A 12 -2.82 -32.38 -19.15
N ILE A 13 -3.38 -32.28 -17.95
CA ILE A 13 -4.43 -31.31 -17.64
C ILE A 13 -3.74 -29.95 -17.44
N VAL A 14 -3.83 -29.08 -18.44
CA VAL A 14 -3.45 -27.66 -18.29
C VAL A 14 -4.57 -26.97 -17.51
N ALA A 15 -4.43 -26.89 -16.19
CA ALA A 15 -5.25 -26.01 -15.37
C ALA A 15 -4.92 -24.56 -15.75
N LYS A 16 -5.87 -23.86 -16.38
CA LYS A 16 -5.76 -22.41 -16.56
C LYS A 16 -5.89 -21.76 -15.18
N TYR A 17 -4.77 -21.39 -14.59
CA TYR A 17 -4.75 -20.49 -13.45
C TYR A 17 -5.15 -19.10 -13.94
N THR A 18 -6.40 -18.71 -13.67
CA THR A 18 -6.81 -17.32 -13.81
C THR A 18 -6.12 -16.55 -12.68
N SER A 19 -4.97 -15.95 -12.97
CA SER A 19 -4.42 -14.89 -12.12
C SER A 19 -5.49 -13.83 -11.98
N ALA A 20 -5.80 -13.40 -10.75
CA ALA A 20 -6.57 -12.18 -10.54
C ALA A 20 -5.93 -11.08 -11.39
N ALA A 21 -6.74 -10.37 -12.19
CA ALA A 21 -6.24 -9.30 -13.04
C ALA A 21 -5.63 -8.23 -12.14
N THR A 22 -4.31 -8.16 -12.08
CA THR A 22 -3.60 -7.10 -11.38
C THR A 22 -3.88 -5.81 -12.11
N VAL A 23 -4.47 -4.83 -11.41
CA VAL A 23 -4.70 -3.49 -11.96
C VAL A 23 -3.38 -2.99 -12.53
N GLN A 24 -3.37 -2.63 -13.81
CA GLN A 24 -2.15 -2.15 -14.46
C GLN A 24 -1.70 -0.85 -13.76
N PRO A 25 -0.44 -0.79 -13.26
CA PRO A 25 0.10 0.41 -12.65
C PRO A 25 0.14 1.59 -13.64
N PHE A 26 -0.02 2.81 -13.16
CA PHE A 26 0.03 4.01 -14.01
C PHE A 26 1.42 4.26 -14.62
N HIS A 27 2.48 3.92 -13.89
CA HIS A 27 3.87 4.00 -14.33
C HIS A 27 4.70 2.93 -13.61
N SER A 28 5.92 2.67 -14.08
CA SER A 28 6.86 1.77 -13.41
C SER A 28 7.46 2.42 -12.15
N PRO A 29 8.09 1.65 -11.24
CA PRO A 29 8.76 2.21 -10.07
C PRO A 29 9.82 3.26 -10.40
N GLU A 30 10.57 3.05 -11.48
CA GLU A 30 11.72 3.89 -11.90
C GLU A 30 11.28 5.26 -12.44
N GLU A 31 10.04 5.37 -12.88
CA GLU A 31 9.45 6.63 -13.35
C GLU A 31 9.01 7.54 -12.20
N SER A 32 9.01 7.04 -10.95
CA SER A 32 8.79 7.89 -9.78
C SER A 32 10.00 8.78 -9.52
N VAL A 33 9.74 10.03 -9.14
CA VAL A 33 10.81 10.94 -8.72
C VAL A 33 11.56 10.32 -7.53
N ASN A 34 12.88 10.21 -7.64
CA ASN A 34 13.72 9.62 -6.62
C ASN A 34 13.62 10.42 -5.30
N SER A 35 12.90 9.91 -4.31
CA SER A 35 12.68 10.60 -3.03
C SER A 35 13.93 10.83 -2.21
N GLN A 36 14.93 9.96 -2.32
CA GLN A 36 16.24 10.18 -1.70
C GLN A 36 16.93 11.44 -2.24
N PHE A 37 16.67 11.83 -3.49
CA PHE A 37 17.35 12.97 -4.11
C PHE A 37 16.84 14.32 -3.57
N TYR A 38 15.54 14.44 -3.29
CA TYR A 38 14.92 15.73 -2.94
C TYR A 38 14.51 15.87 -1.48
N LEU A 39 14.34 14.77 -0.73
CA LEU A 39 14.06 14.86 0.70
C LEU A 39 15.36 15.06 1.49
N PRO A 40 15.37 15.93 2.51
CA PRO A 40 16.48 16.00 3.43
C PRO A 40 16.58 14.71 4.27
N PRO A 41 17.73 14.45 4.91
CA PRO A 41 17.81 13.41 5.92
C PRO A 41 16.78 13.66 7.05
N PRO A 42 16.28 12.59 7.71
CA PRO A 42 15.38 12.75 8.84
C PRO A 42 16.08 13.48 9.99
N PRO A 43 15.32 14.16 10.89
CA PRO A 43 15.89 14.85 12.04
C PRO A 43 16.79 13.94 12.88
N GLY A 44 18.01 14.40 13.18
CA GLY A 44 18.98 13.70 14.02
C GLY A 44 18.65 13.82 15.52
N ASN A 45 19.32 13.05 16.37
CA ASN A 45 18.99 12.96 17.80
C ASN A 45 19.03 14.29 18.57
N ASP A 46 19.96 15.18 18.21
CA ASP A 46 20.15 16.50 18.83
C ASP A 46 19.39 17.63 18.10
N ASP A 47 18.63 17.28 17.05
CA ASP A 47 17.88 18.23 16.24
C ASP A 47 16.64 18.75 17.01
N PRO A 48 16.40 20.08 17.06
CA PRO A 48 15.14 20.64 17.56
C PRO A 48 13.88 19.99 16.96
N ALA A 49 13.91 19.61 15.67
CA ALA A 49 12.81 18.91 15.02
C ALA A 49 12.59 17.51 15.61
N PHE A 50 13.66 16.78 15.99
CA PHE A 50 13.50 15.48 16.63
C PHE A 50 12.95 15.59 18.06
N ARG A 51 13.25 16.69 18.76
CA ARG A 51 12.59 16.98 20.06
C ARG A 51 11.10 17.19 19.87
N TYR A 52 10.70 17.96 18.86
CA TYR A 52 9.31 18.18 18.53
C TYR A 52 8.57 16.88 18.13
N ASP A 53 9.22 16.02 17.34
CA ASP A 53 8.68 14.69 16.98
C ASP A 53 8.34 13.86 18.24
N LYS A 54 9.25 13.81 19.21
CA LYS A 54 9.03 13.10 20.48
C LYS A 54 7.88 13.68 21.31
N GLU A 55 7.81 15.01 21.41
CA GLU A 55 6.72 15.67 22.12
C GLU A 55 5.35 15.37 21.48
N ALA A 56 5.27 15.43 20.15
CA ALA A 56 4.06 15.08 19.41
C ALA A 56 3.67 13.61 19.61
N TYR A 57 4.63 12.69 19.56
CA TYR A 57 4.42 11.27 19.85
C TYR A 57 3.84 11.05 21.25
N PHE A 58 4.46 11.61 22.29
CA PHE A 58 3.98 11.43 23.66
C PHE A 58 2.58 12.04 23.88
N ARG A 59 2.31 13.21 23.28
CA ARG A 59 0.95 13.80 23.30
C ARG A 59 -0.07 12.88 22.63
N GLY A 60 0.26 12.29 21.48
CA GLY A 60 -0.61 11.33 20.79
C GLY A 60 -0.86 10.07 21.62
N TYR A 61 0.20 9.50 22.20
CA TYR A 61 0.10 8.30 23.03
C TYR A 61 -0.71 8.53 24.31
N ALA A 62 -0.60 9.72 24.91
CA ALA A 62 -1.41 10.10 26.08
C ALA A 62 -2.93 10.14 25.78
N MET A 63 -3.33 10.21 24.51
CA MET A 63 -4.74 10.15 24.10
C MET A 63 -5.29 8.73 23.98
N LYS A 64 -4.50 7.68 24.29
CA LYS A 64 -4.92 6.28 24.15
C LYS A 64 -6.30 6.04 24.78
N ASN A 65 -7.14 5.29 24.08
CA ASN A 65 -8.54 4.97 24.43
C ASN A 65 -9.55 6.14 24.38
N SER A 66 -9.11 7.38 24.15
CA SER A 66 -10.03 8.51 23.93
C SER A 66 -10.85 8.33 22.64
N PRO A 67 -11.97 9.05 22.47
CA PRO A 67 -12.70 9.07 21.20
C PRO A 67 -11.81 9.47 20.01
N ARG A 68 -10.88 10.43 20.20
CA ARG A 68 -9.95 10.83 19.14
C ARG A 68 -8.98 9.71 18.75
N TRP A 69 -8.52 8.92 19.73
CA TRP A 69 -7.68 7.75 19.48
C TRP A 69 -8.45 6.66 18.74
N LYS A 70 -9.72 6.41 19.11
CA LYS A 70 -10.56 5.43 18.38
C LYS A 70 -10.71 5.79 16.91
N GLN A 71 -10.96 7.07 16.61
CA GLN A 71 -10.96 7.55 15.22
C GLN A 71 -9.59 7.33 14.55
N ALA A 72 -8.47 7.64 15.23
CA ALA A 72 -7.14 7.41 14.66
C ALA A 72 -6.85 5.92 14.38
N VAL A 73 -7.42 5.01 15.17
CA VAL A 73 -7.33 3.56 14.91
C VAL A 73 -8.11 3.17 13.65
N GLU A 74 -9.31 3.72 13.45
CA GLU A 74 -10.06 3.51 12.21
C GLU A 74 -9.33 4.11 11.00
N ASP A 75 -8.78 5.31 11.13
CA ASP A 75 -8.03 6.01 10.08
C ASP A 75 -6.70 5.30 9.71
N ALA A 76 -6.17 4.44 10.59
CA ALA A 76 -4.89 3.77 10.38
C ALA A 76 -4.97 2.57 9.42
N ASP A 77 -6.16 2.04 9.15
CA ASP A 77 -6.35 1.02 8.13
C ASP A 77 -6.34 1.64 6.73
N VAL A 78 -5.29 1.36 5.97
CA VAL A 78 -5.08 1.87 4.61
C VAL A 78 -5.61 0.92 3.51
N SER A 79 -6.42 -0.07 3.87
CA SER A 79 -7.14 -0.91 2.91
C SER A 79 -8.01 -0.06 1.98
N VAL A 80 -8.17 -0.49 0.72
CA VAL A 80 -9.00 0.26 -0.25
C VAL A 80 -10.45 0.34 0.23
N GLU A 81 -10.93 -0.69 0.93
CA GLU A 81 -12.25 -0.73 1.55
C GLU A 81 -12.44 0.39 2.57
N ASN A 82 -11.48 0.56 3.49
CA ASN A 82 -11.58 1.59 4.52
C ASN A 82 -11.37 2.99 3.94
N ILE A 83 -10.43 3.15 2.99
CA ILE A 83 -10.24 4.42 2.27
C ILE A 83 -11.53 4.81 1.52
N ALA A 84 -12.15 3.88 0.79
CA ALA A 84 -13.42 4.13 0.12
C ALA A 84 -14.55 4.51 1.10
N LYS A 85 -14.63 3.82 2.25
CA LYS A 85 -15.58 4.13 3.33
C LYS A 85 -15.38 5.56 3.87
N ILE A 86 -14.14 5.97 4.11
CA ILE A 86 -13.80 7.30 4.66
C ILE A 86 -14.08 8.41 3.64
N PHE A 87 -13.67 8.22 2.38
CA PHE A 87 -13.75 9.29 1.37
C PHE A 87 -15.11 9.40 0.67
N SER A 88 -15.89 8.32 0.56
CA SER A 88 -17.24 8.31 -0.04
C SER A 88 -18.15 9.43 0.48
N PRO A 89 -18.37 9.62 1.80
CA PRO A 89 -19.18 10.72 2.31
C PRO A 89 -18.53 12.09 2.12
N VAL A 90 -17.20 12.18 2.10
CA VAL A 90 -16.46 13.46 1.93
C VAL A 90 -16.59 13.99 0.51
N VAL A 91 -16.48 13.11 -0.49
CA VAL A 91 -16.64 13.47 -1.91
C VAL A 91 -18.11 13.55 -2.34
N GLY A 92 -19.03 13.00 -1.54
CA GLY A 92 -20.47 13.01 -1.82
C GLY A 92 -20.91 12.03 -2.90
N ALA A 93 -20.13 10.97 -3.14
CA ALA A 93 -20.42 9.95 -4.15
C ALA A 93 -20.06 8.55 -3.63
N LYS A 94 -20.80 7.53 -4.09
CA LYS A 94 -20.49 6.14 -3.75
C LYS A 94 -19.13 5.77 -4.30
N ILE A 95 -18.30 5.12 -3.49
CA ILE A 95 -17.05 4.50 -3.93
C ILE A 95 -17.12 3.01 -3.62
N ASN A 96 -17.29 2.19 -4.65
CA ASN A 96 -17.28 0.73 -4.52
C ASN A 96 -16.99 0.05 -5.88
N PRO A 97 -16.63 -1.25 -5.90
CA PRO A 97 -16.28 -1.95 -7.14
C PRO A 97 -17.40 -2.04 -8.18
N LYS A 98 -18.66 -1.91 -7.76
CA LYS A 98 -19.84 -2.08 -8.63
C LYS A 98 -20.29 -0.78 -9.27
N ASP A 99 -20.47 0.26 -8.46
CA ASP A 99 -21.03 1.54 -8.89
C ASP A 99 -19.95 2.46 -9.49
N THR A 100 -18.70 2.32 -9.05
CA THR A 100 -17.56 3.16 -9.49
C THR A 100 -16.28 2.32 -9.67
N PRO A 101 -16.26 1.35 -10.62
CA PRO A 101 -15.15 0.42 -10.80
C PRO A 101 -13.82 1.14 -11.12
N GLU A 102 -13.84 2.18 -11.94
CA GLU A 102 -12.62 2.91 -12.29
C GLU A 102 -12.05 3.72 -11.12
N THR A 103 -12.91 4.33 -10.31
CA THR A 103 -12.48 4.99 -9.07
C THR A 103 -11.90 3.98 -8.08
N TRP A 104 -12.49 2.79 -7.99
CA TRP A 104 -11.97 1.71 -7.15
C TRP A 104 -10.57 1.25 -7.61
N ASN A 105 -10.37 1.07 -8.92
CA ASN A 105 -9.06 0.75 -9.49
C ASN A 105 -8.05 1.89 -9.28
N MET A 106 -8.48 3.13 -9.43
CA MET A 106 -7.66 4.32 -9.17
C MET A 106 -7.16 4.34 -7.73
N LEU A 107 -8.01 4.08 -6.73
CA LEU A 107 -7.57 4.06 -5.32
C LEU A 107 -6.51 3.00 -5.05
N GLN A 108 -6.67 1.79 -5.61
CA GLN A 108 -5.66 0.74 -5.53
C GLN A 108 -4.34 1.16 -6.19
N ASN A 109 -4.42 1.77 -7.38
CA ASN A 109 -3.24 2.28 -8.09
C ASN A 109 -2.54 3.38 -7.30
N LEU A 110 -3.27 4.35 -6.76
CA LEU A 110 -2.69 5.46 -5.99
C LEU A 110 -1.96 4.97 -4.74
N LEU A 111 -2.43 3.90 -4.10
CA LEU A 111 -1.68 3.28 -3.00
C LEU A 111 -0.33 2.74 -3.49
N THR A 112 -0.29 2.06 -4.64
CA THR A 112 0.97 1.60 -5.26
C THR A 112 1.88 2.78 -5.62
N MET A 113 1.36 3.80 -6.31
CA MET A 113 2.15 4.94 -6.78
C MET A 113 2.70 5.76 -5.61
N GLY A 114 1.83 6.22 -4.72
CA GLY A 114 2.18 7.14 -3.64
C GLY A 114 2.70 6.44 -2.39
N GLY A 115 2.14 5.29 -2.04
CA GLY A 115 2.52 4.55 -0.83
C GLY A 115 3.83 3.78 -1.00
N TYR A 116 4.04 3.16 -2.16
CA TYR A 116 5.19 2.30 -2.41
C TYR A 116 6.24 2.98 -3.30
N TYR A 117 5.92 3.31 -4.55
CA TYR A 117 6.93 3.71 -5.52
C TYR A 117 7.57 5.07 -5.17
N ALA A 118 6.75 6.08 -4.87
CA ALA A 118 7.22 7.42 -4.55
C ALA A 118 8.12 7.48 -3.29
N THR A 119 7.93 6.58 -2.32
CA THR A 119 8.65 6.62 -1.03
C THR A 119 9.81 5.63 -0.93
N ALA A 120 9.95 4.72 -1.88
CA ALA A 120 10.83 3.56 -1.76
C ALA A 120 12.31 3.92 -1.53
N SER A 121 12.86 4.83 -2.34
CA SER A 121 14.30 5.13 -2.29
C SER A 121 14.71 5.81 -0.98
N ALA A 122 13.98 6.84 -0.53
CA ALA A 122 14.26 7.47 0.76
C ALA A 122 14.07 6.50 1.94
N LYS A 123 12.99 5.70 1.95
CA LYS A 123 12.77 4.70 3.02
C LYS A 123 13.89 3.68 3.10
N LYS A 124 14.30 3.13 1.95
CA LYS A 124 15.39 2.14 1.86
C LYS A 124 16.74 2.74 2.25
N TYR A 125 16.97 4.02 1.93
CA TYR A 125 18.23 4.69 2.24
C TYR A 125 18.36 5.06 3.72
N TYR A 126 17.34 5.69 4.31
CA TYR A 126 17.43 6.20 5.68
C TYR A 126 17.06 5.18 6.76
N MET A 127 16.22 4.17 6.45
CA MET A 127 15.83 3.09 7.37
C MET A 127 15.45 3.57 8.78
N ARG A 128 14.74 4.70 8.86
CA ARG A 128 14.38 5.35 10.13
C ARG A 128 13.59 4.41 11.03
N THR A 129 14.00 4.26 12.28
CA THR A 129 13.23 3.58 13.32
C THR A 129 11.87 4.25 13.50
N ARG A 130 10.81 3.45 13.62
CA ARG A 130 9.46 3.94 13.91
C ARG A 130 9.28 4.24 15.38
#